data_AF-A0A7V9KX01-F1
#
_entry.id   AF-A0A7V9KX01-F1
#
_cell.length_a   1.000
_cell.length_b   1.000
_cell.length_c   1.000
_cell.angle_alpha   90.00
_cell.angle_beta   90.00
_cell.angle_gamma   90.00
#
_symmetry.space_group_name_H-M   'P 1'
#
loop_
_entity.id
_entity.type
_entity.pdbx_description
1 polymer ?
#
loop_
_entity_poly.entity_id
_entity_poly.type
_entity_poly.pdbx_seq_one_letter_code
_entity_poly.pdbx_strand_id
1 'polypeptide(L)'
;VEVDLFVGERNRKYPQADGKLFFDKLSSVFLSGNKSRDDAPNHIRVRRTVPREVAEAWVHMCPAQVYEIVDAGVADGVEATVEVTASNCVQCGAITAKGGRLTPPEGGSGPEYTVM
;
A
#
# COMPACT_ATOMS: atom_id res chain seq x y z
N VAL A 1 24.46 8.03 -3.75
CA VAL A 1 24.68 7.30 -2.49
C VAL A 1 23.67 6.19 -2.48
N GLU A 2 24.13 4.96 -2.64
CA GLU A 2 23.29 3.77 -2.50
C GLU A 2 23.05 3.59 -0.99
N VAL A 3 21.79 3.63 -0.56
CA VAL A 3 21.43 3.47 0.85
C VAL A 3 20.87 2.08 0.98
N ASP A 4 21.57 1.22 1.72
CA ASP A 4 21.10 -0.13 1.99
C ASP A 4 19.77 -0.09 2.74
N LEU A 5 18.78 -0.79 2.17
CA LEU A 5 17.48 -1.00 2.81
C LEU A 5 17.59 -2.24 3.70
N PHE A 6 17.00 -2.19 4.89
CA PHE A 6 16.94 -3.32 5.81
C PHE A 6 15.55 -3.42 6.44
N VAL A 7 15.13 -4.65 6.77
CA VAL A 7 13.90 -4.90 7.54
C VAL A 7 14.23 -4.82 9.02
N GLY A 8 13.56 -3.92 9.74
CA GLY A 8 13.74 -3.74 11.19
C GLY A 8 12.55 -4.24 11.99
N GLU A 9 12.71 -4.36 13.32
CA GLU A 9 11.69 -4.92 14.21
C GLU A 9 10.69 -3.90 14.80
N ARG A 10 10.65 -2.68 14.24
CA ARG A 10 9.77 -1.60 14.76
C ARG A 10 8.29 -1.96 14.70
N ASN A 11 7.90 -2.81 13.75
CA ASN A 11 6.51 -3.26 13.59
C ASN A 11 5.95 -3.95 14.84
N ARG A 12 6.80 -4.64 15.62
CA ARG A 12 6.41 -5.37 16.85
C ARG A 12 5.86 -4.45 17.95
N LYS A 13 6.11 -3.14 17.87
CA LYS A 13 5.65 -2.16 18.86
C LYS A 13 4.35 -1.46 18.47
N TYR A 14 3.85 -1.63 17.25
CA TYR A 14 2.59 -0.99 16.86
C TYR A 14 1.41 -1.71 17.52
N PRO A 15 0.45 -0.97 18.10
CA PRO A 15 -0.74 -1.57 18.67
C PRO A 15 -1.57 -2.23 17.56
N GLN A 16 -2.20 -3.35 17.90
CA GLN A 16 -3.19 -3.96 17.02
C GLN A 16 -4.44 -3.09 16.96
N ALA A 17 -5.21 -3.22 15.88
CA ALA A 17 -6.48 -2.54 15.74
C ALA A 17 -7.45 -3.01 16.84
N ASP A 18 -7.99 -2.06 17.60
CA ASP A 18 -8.95 -2.28 18.69
C ASP A 18 -10.36 -1.81 18.34
N GLY A 19 -10.54 -1.17 17.17
CA GLY A 19 -11.80 -0.63 16.69
C GLY A 19 -12.31 0.59 17.47
N LYS A 20 -11.47 1.20 18.32
CA LYS A 20 -11.81 2.37 19.13
C LYS A 20 -10.82 3.52 18.94
N LEU A 21 -9.54 3.26 19.17
CA LEU A 21 -8.44 4.21 18.97
C LEU A 21 -7.57 3.81 17.79
N PHE A 22 -7.43 2.51 17.54
CA PHE A 22 -6.62 1.94 16.47
C PHE A 22 -7.53 1.17 15.52
N PHE A 23 -7.45 1.51 14.25
CA PHE A 23 -8.25 0.90 13.20
C PHE A 23 -7.33 0.26 12.17
N ASP A 24 -7.82 -0.79 11.51
CA ASP A 24 -7.12 -1.37 10.37
C ASP A 24 -7.23 -0.45 9.15
N LYS A 25 -6.37 -0.71 8.16
CA LYS A 25 -6.29 0.12 6.95
C LYS A 25 -7.57 0.04 6.12
N LEU A 26 -8.23 -1.10 6.03
CA LEU A 26 -9.44 -1.27 5.21
C LEU A 26 -10.64 -0.53 5.80
N SER A 27 -10.83 -0.60 7.11
CA SER A 27 -11.81 0.24 7.82
C SER A 27 -11.56 1.73 7.56
N SER A 28 -10.30 2.16 7.52
CA SER A 28 -9.93 3.55 7.21
C SER A 28 -10.20 3.91 5.75
N VAL A 29 -9.96 2.99 4.80
CA VAL A 29 -10.29 3.17 3.37
C VAL A 29 -11.80 3.31 3.18
N PHE A 30 -12.60 2.48 3.87
CA PHE A 30 -14.05 2.59 3.83
C PHE A 30 -14.52 3.99 4.27
N LEU A 31 -13.99 4.50 5.39
CA LEU A 31 -14.33 5.83 5.90
C LEU A 31 -13.85 6.99 5.01
N SER A 32 -12.87 6.76 4.14
CA SER A 32 -12.46 7.76 3.13
C SER A 32 -13.51 7.97 2.03
N GLY A 33 -14.57 7.15 1.99
CA GLY A 33 -15.58 7.21 0.95
C GLY A 33 -15.04 6.76 -0.41
N ASN A 34 -14.04 5.89 -0.44
CA ASN A 34 -13.44 5.45 -1.70
C ASN A 34 -14.47 4.71 -2.58
N LYS A 35 -14.70 5.21 -3.79
CA LYS A 35 -15.66 4.66 -4.76
C LYS A 35 -15.01 4.11 -6.04
N SER A 36 -13.72 3.79 -5.98
CA SER A 36 -13.05 3.15 -7.11
C SER A 36 -13.68 1.78 -7.41
N ARG A 37 -14.04 1.52 -8.66
CA ARG A 37 -14.54 0.20 -9.09
C ARG A 37 -13.39 -0.80 -9.13
N ASP A 38 -13.66 -2.06 -8.78
CA ASP A 38 -12.67 -3.13 -8.84
C ASP A 38 -12.26 -3.50 -10.27
N ASP A 39 -13.14 -3.25 -11.24
CA ASP A 39 -12.89 -3.49 -12.67
C ASP A 39 -12.20 -2.30 -13.38
N ALA A 40 -11.95 -1.20 -12.66
CA ALA A 40 -11.31 -0.04 -13.23
C ALA A 40 -9.86 -0.36 -13.63
N PRO A 41 -9.34 0.21 -14.74
CA PRO A 41 -7.97 0.01 -15.16
C PRO A 41 -6.98 0.34 -14.04
N ASN A 42 -6.02 -0.57 -13.79
CA ASN A 42 -5.02 -0.37 -12.76
C ASN A 42 -4.13 0.84 -13.10
N HIS A 43 -4.22 1.87 -12.26
CA HIS A 43 -3.55 3.15 -12.41
C HIS A 43 -2.20 3.20 -11.67
N ILE A 44 -1.77 2.10 -11.08
CA ILE A 44 -0.49 1.93 -10.38
C ILE A 44 0.42 1.04 -11.21
N ARG A 45 1.57 1.56 -11.60
CA ARG A 45 2.58 0.84 -12.39
C ARG A 45 3.78 0.53 -11.50
N VAL A 46 3.93 -0.74 -11.13
CA VAL A 46 5.01 -1.26 -10.29
C VAL A 46 5.49 -2.61 -10.85
N ARG A 47 6.73 -2.98 -10.53
CA ARG A 47 7.17 -4.38 -10.65
C ARG A 47 6.50 -5.17 -9.52
N ARG A 48 5.92 -6.33 -9.83
CA ARG A 48 5.26 -7.19 -8.84
C ARG A 48 6.23 -8.11 -8.10
N THR A 49 7.38 -8.38 -8.70
CA THR A 49 8.46 -9.15 -8.08
C THR A 49 9.59 -8.17 -7.78
N VAL A 50 9.88 -7.98 -6.49
CA VAL A 50 10.86 -7.00 -5.98
C VAL A 50 11.58 -7.57 -4.75
N PRO A 51 12.77 -7.04 -4.37
CA PRO A 51 13.41 -7.43 -3.12
C PRO A 51 12.47 -7.25 -1.92
N ARG A 52 12.53 -8.16 -0.94
CA ARG A 52 11.61 -8.16 0.19
C ARG A 52 11.57 -6.83 0.95
N GLU A 53 12.70 -6.15 1.10
CA GLU A 53 12.78 -4.87 1.81
C GLU A 53 11.94 -3.78 1.12
N VAL A 54 11.88 -3.84 -0.22
CA VAL A 54 11.07 -2.94 -1.04
C VAL A 54 9.59 -3.26 -0.88
N ALA A 55 9.24 -4.56 -0.91
CA ALA A 55 7.87 -5.01 -0.72
C ALA A 55 7.32 -4.62 0.66
N GLU A 56 8.09 -4.88 1.74
CA GLU A 56 7.75 -4.49 3.12
C GLU A 56 7.60 -2.97 3.25
N ALA A 57 8.50 -2.20 2.61
CA ALA A 57 8.39 -0.75 2.59
C ALA A 57 7.08 -0.29 1.93
N TRP A 58 6.65 -0.91 0.82
CA TRP A 58 5.38 -0.58 0.18
C TRP A 58 4.17 -0.90 1.04
N VAL A 59 4.15 -2.08 1.67
CA VAL A 59 3.06 -2.51 2.57
C VAL A 59 2.92 -1.54 3.75
N HIS A 60 4.03 -1.15 4.38
CA HIS A 60 3.99 -0.28 5.55
C HIS A 60 3.73 1.19 5.19
N MET A 61 4.32 1.70 4.10
CA MET A 61 4.17 3.08 3.65
C MET A 61 2.76 3.35 3.07
N CYS A 62 2.15 2.36 2.41
CA CYS A 62 0.82 2.55 1.83
C CYS A 62 -0.23 2.73 2.93
N PRO A 63 -0.98 3.85 2.95
CA PRO A 63 -2.01 4.07 3.97
C PRO A 63 -3.27 3.24 3.74
N ALA A 64 -3.43 2.64 2.56
CA ALA A 64 -4.70 2.11 2.09
C ALA A 64 -4.67 0.61 1.75
N GLN A 65 -3.63 -0.13 2.17
CA GLN A 65 -3.51 -1.57 1.90
C GLN A 65 -3.71 -1.92 0.42
N VAL A 66 -3.02 -1.18 -0.45
CA VAL A 66 -2.99 -1.45 -1.90
C VAL A 66 -2.03 -2.61 -2.22
N TYR A 67 -1.00 -2.80 -1.39
CA TYR A 67 0.04 -3.80 -1.62
C TYR A 67 -0.04 -4.88 -0.55
N GLU A 68 0.06 -6.13 -0.97
CA GLU A 68 0.13 -7.30 -0.09
C GLU A 68 1.23 -8.25 -0.57
N ILE A 69 1.99 -8.83 0.36
CA ILE A 69 3.05 -9.80 0.05
C ILE A 69 2.43 -11.19 0.10
N VAL A 70 2.39 -11.90 -1.03
CA VAL A 70 1.75 -13.23 -1.10
C VAL A 70 2.64 -14.36 -0.54
N ASP A 71 3.96 -14.16 -0.56
CA ASP A 71 4.96 -15.17 -0.14
C ASP A 71 5.61 -14.80 1.21
N ALA A 72 4.80 -14.61 2.26
CA ALA A 72 5.25 -14.06 3.54
C ALA A 72 6.37 -14.86 4.26
N GLY A 73 6.69 -16.09 3.85
CA GLY A 73 7.77 -16.93 4.41
C GLY A 73 9.16 -16.77 3.77
N VAL A 74 9.33 -15.89 2.79
CA VAL A 74 10.60 -15.69 2.07
C VAL A 74 11.58 -14.81 2.88
N ALA A 75 12.85 -15.21 2.96
CA ALA A 75 13.89 -14.50 3.72
C ALA A 75 14.27 -13.14 3.11
N ASP A 76 14.89 -12.27 3.92
CA ASP A 76 15.47 -10.99 3.46
C ASP A 76 16.48 -11.19 2.32
N GLY A 77 16.55 -10.23 1.41
CA GLY A 77 17.39 -10.28 0.21
C GLY A 77 16.88 -11.19 -0.91
N VAL A 78 15.79 -11.93 -0.70
CA VAL A 78 15.14 -12.74 -1.74
C VAL A 78 13.96 -11.95 -2.33
N GLU A 79 13.67 -12.19 -3.61
CA GLU A 79 12.53 -11.57 -4.28
C GLU A 79 11.21 -12.05 -3.67
N ALA A 80 10.31 -11.09 -3.41
CA ALA A 80 8.95 -11.32 -2.96
C ALA A 80 7.96 -10.89 -4.04
N THR A 81 6.84 -11.62 -4.13
CA THR A 81 5.73 -11.27 -5.02
C THR A 81 4.73 -10.39 -4.26
N VAL A 82 4.30 -9.31 -4.93
CA VAL A 82 3.35 -8.33 -4.41
C VAL A 82 2.07 -8.36 -5.23
N GLU A 83 0.94 -8.59 -4.55
CA GLU A 83 -0.39 -8.37 -5.10
C GLU A 83 -0.80 -6.91 -4.95
N VAL A 84 -1.51 -6.39 -5.95
CA VAL A 84 -1.86 -4.95 -6.07
C VAL A 84 -3.37 -4.77 -6.20
N THR A 85 -4.00 -4.35 -5.12
CA THR A 85 -5.43 -4.01 -5.03
C THR A 85 -5.62 -2.52 -5.27
N ALA A 86 -5.62 -2.12 -6.54
CA ALA A 86 -5.63 -0.71 -6.94
C ALA A 86 -6.94 0.02 -6.57
N SER A 87 -8.07 -0.69 -6.40
CA SER A 87 -9.34 -0.08 -5.98
C SER A 87 -9.26 0.54 -4.59
N ASN A 88 -8.39 0.05 -3.71
CA ASN A 88 -8.18 0.66 -2.40
C ASN A 88 -7.42 2.00 -2.46
N CYS A 89 -6.82 2.36 -3.58
CA CYS A 89 -5.91 3.51 -3.66
C CYS A 89 -6.58 4.85 -3.33
N VAL A 90 -6.05 5.54 -2.31
CA VAL A 90 -6.47 6.89 -1.89
C VAL A 90 -5.67 8.01 -2.57
N GLN A 91 -4.93 7.70 -3.64
CA GLN A 91 -4.23 8.67 -4.49
C GLN A 91 -3.18 9.56 -3.79
N CYS A 92 -2.65 9.14 -2.63
CA CYS A 92 -1.67 9.92 -1.84
C CYS A 92 -0.30 10.18 -2.51
N GLY A 93 0.02 9.51 -3.62
CA GLY A 93 1.27 9.69 -4.36
C GLY A 93 2.53 9.06 -3.75
N ALA A 94 2.47 8.51 -2.53
CA ALA A 94 3.64 7.99 -1.80
C ALA A 94 4.47 6.96 -2.59
N ILE A 95 3.83 6.12 -3.40
CA ILE A 95 4.51 5.10 -4.21
C ILE A 95 5.50 5.69 -5.23
N THR A 96 5.28 6.93 -5.67
CA THR A 96 6.18 7.61 -6.61
C THR A 96 7.57 7.87 -6.03
N ALA A 97 7.67 8.02 -4.71
CA ALA A 97 8.94 8.15 -4.00
C ALA A 97 9.70 6.82 -3.86
N LYS A 98 9.03 5.68 -4.06
CA LYS A 98 9.56 4.33 -3.79
C LYS A 98 9.40 3.36 -4.95
N GLY A 99 9.60 3.85 -6.19
CA GLY A 99 9.85 2.98 -7.35
C GLY A 99 8.62 2.54 -8.14
N GLY A 100 7.42 3.08 -7.83
CA GLY A 100 6.26 2.95 -8.70
C GLY A 100 5.90 4.24 -9.40
N ARG A 101 4.98 4.16 -10.36
CA ARG A 101 4.36 5.33 -10.99
C ARG A 101 2.87 5.30 -10.74
N LEU A 102 2.36 6.39 -10.17
CA LEU A 102 0.94 6.67 -10.07
C LEU A 102 0.52 7.41 -11.33
N THR A 103 -0.46 6.87 -12.04
CA THR A 103 -1.15 7.56 -13.14
C THR A 103 -2.54 7.98 -12.68
N PRO A 104 -3.12 9.07 -13.23
CA PRO A 104 -4.49 9.43 -12.90
C PRO A 104 -5.47 8.29 -13.23
N PRO A 105 -6.35 7.88 -12.30
CA PRO A 105 -7.41 6.92 -12.59
C PRO A 105 -8.56 7.55 -13.38
N GLU A 106 -9.59 6.75 -13.69
CA GLU A 106 -10.83 7.24 -14.29
C GLU A 106 -11.48 8.34 -13.43
N GLY A 107 -12.06 9.35 -14.08
CA GLY A 107 -12.74 10.44 -13.39
C GLY A 107 -13.86 9.95 -12.48
N GLY A 108 -13.94 10.49 -11.26
CA GLY A 108 -14.89 10.05 -10.24
C GLY A 108 -14.47 8.83 -9.42
N SER A 109 -13.29 8.24 -9.70
CA SER A 109 -12.69 7.20 -8.86
C SER A 109 -11.81 7.78 -7.77
N GLY A 110 -11.70 7.07 -6.65
CA GLY A 110 -10.86 7.44 -5.51
C GLY A 110 -11.66 7.85 -4.27
N PRO A 111 -11.00 8.47 -3.28
CA PRO A 111 -11.61 8.87 -2.02
C PRO A 111 -12.58 10.06 -2.20
N GLU A 112 -13.64 10.08 -1.40
CA GLU A 112 -14.63 11.16 -1.33
C GLU A 112 -14.54 11.90 0.01
N TYR A 113 -13.46 12.68 0.18
CA TYR A 113 -13.28 13.50 1.36
C TYR A 113 -14.30 14.66 1.39
N THR A 114 -15.14 14.72 2.42
CA THR A 114 -16.19 15.74 2.58
C THR A 114 -15.80 16.85 3.57
N VAL A 115 -15.05 16.51 4.61
CA VAL A 115 -14.42 17.43 5.55
C VAL A 115 -13.08 16.81 5.92
N MET A 116 -11.98 17.52 5.66
CA MET A 116 -10.60 17.07 5.93
C MET A 116 -9.94 17.98 6.94
#